data_AF-A0A354WN69-F1
#
_entry.id   AF-A0A354WN69-F1
#
_cell.length_a   1.000
_cell.length_b   1.000
_cell.length_c   1.000
_cell.angle_alpha   90.00
_cell.angle_beta   90.00
_cell.angle_gamma   90.00
#
_symmetry.space_group_name_H-M   'P 1'
#
loop_
_entity.id
_entity.type
_entity.pdbx_description
1 polymer ?
#
loop_
_entity_poly.entity_id
_entity_poly.type
_entity_poly.pdbx_seq_one_letter_code
_entity_poly.pdbx_strand_id
1 'polypeptide(L)'
;MLLEQKYDLCADKSVLYIGKANGRGGLRQRVRQYIKYGWGTAANHKGGRAVWQVENFPILLLEYEVCEDCEQREHELLAAFKRENGVYPLANWRG
;
A
#
# COMPACT_ATOMS: atom_id res chain seq x y z
N MET A 1 13.47 -11.95 0.34
CA MET A 1 13.66 -11.08 1.51
C MET A 1 12.47 -11.25 2.43
N LEU A 2 12.69 -11.48 3.72
CA LEU A 2 11.63 -11.55 4.72
C LEU A 2 10.96 -10.17 4.88
N LEU A 3 9.69 -10.14 5.27
CA LEU A 3 8.95 -8.88 5.45
C LEU A 3 9.60 -7.99 6.52
N GLU A 4 10.09 -8.58 7.61
CA GLU A 4 10.80 -7.88 8.68
C GLU A 4 12.08 -7.21 8.17
N GLN A 5 12.91 -7.93 7.41
CA GLN A 5 14.12 -7.36 6.81
C GLN A 5 13.80 -6.19 5.88
N LYS A 6 12.71 -6.29 5.10
CA LYS A 6 12.26 -5.20 4.23
C LYS A 6 11.82 -3.98 5.04
N TYR A 7 11.10 -4.21 6.15
CA TYR A 7 10.65 -3.15 7.04
C TYR A 7 11.83 -2.45 7.73
N ASP A 8 12.86 -3.21 8.12
CA ASP A 8 14.04 -2.67 8.80
C ASP A 8 14.97 -1.84 7.92
N LEU A 9 14.88 -2.00 6.60
CA LEU A 9 15.58 -1.14 5.63
C LEU A 9 14.93 0.24 5.49
N CYS A 10 13.70 0.43 5.96
CA CYS A 10 12.99 1.70 5.81
C CYS A 10 13.41 2.70 6.91
N ALA A 11 13.83 3.90 6.51
CA ALA A 11 14.15 5.01 7.40
C ALA A 11 12.90 5.53 8.13
N ASP A 12 11.84 5.83 7.38
CA ASP A 12 10.50 6.04 7.92
C ASP A 12 9.66 4.77 7.76
N LYS A 13 9.12 4.30 8.89
CA LYS A 13 8.35 3.07 9.02
C LYS A 13 6.84 3.31 9.14
N SER A 14 6.40 4.56 9.03
CA SER A 14 4.99 4.96 9.11
C SER A 14 4.19 4.55 7.87
N VAL A 15 4.81 4.61 6.68
CA VAL A 15 4.16 4.28 5.40
C VAL A 15 4.34 2.81 5.06
N LEU A 16 3.26 2.04 5.19
CA LEU A 16 3.28 0.59 4.94
C LEU A 16 2.89 0.22 3.50
N TYR A 17 2.06 1.05 2.85
CA TYR A 17 1.52 0.79 1.53
C TYR A 17 1.17 2.10 0.82
N ILE A 18 1.53 2.20 -0.46
CA ILE A 18 1.12 3.27 -1.37
C ILE A 18 0.33 2.63 -2.51
N GLY A 19 -0.83 3.20 -2.84
CA GLY A 19 -1.67 2.68 -3.91
C GLY A 19 -2.47 3.77 -4.62
N LYS A 20 -2.93 3.45 -5.83
CA LYS A 20 -3.82 4.33 -6.62
C LYS A 20 -5.29 3.89 -6.64
N ALA A 21 -6.16 4.83 -7.00
CA ALA A 21 -7.59 4.62 -7.18
C ALA A 21 -8.10 5.19 -8.53
N ASN A 22 -7.85 4.47 -9.62
CA ASN A 22 -8.27 4.82 -10.99
C ASN A 22 -9.59 4.13 -11.45
N GLY A 23 -10.24 3.36 -10.58
CA GLY A 23 -11.46 2.63 -10.91
C GLY A 23 -12.70 3.53 -11.00
N ARG A 24 -13.75 3.07 -11.69
CA ARG A 24 -15.01 3.84 -11.87
C ARG A 24 -15.66 4.30 -10.56
N GLY A 25 -15.49 3.54 -9.47
CA GLY A 25 -16.01 3.89 -8.14
C GLY A 25 -14.99 4.63 -7.25
N GLY A 26 -13.87 5.08 -7.83
CA GLY A 26 -12.84 5.90 -7.19
C GLY A 26 -12.27 5.30 -5.90
N LEU A 27 -11.85 6.20 -5.00
CA LEU A 27 -11.26 5.86 -3.70
C LEU A 27 -12.16 4.95 -2.87
N ARG A 28 -13.47 5.24 -2.80
CA ARG A 28 -14.43 4.45 -2.01
C ARG A 28 -14.46 2.98 -2.44
N GLN A 29 -14.53 2.73 -3.75
CA GLN A 29 -14.49 1.36 -4.27
C GLN A 29 -13.16 0.69 -3.94
N ARG A 30 -12.04 1.39 -4.15
CA ARG A 30 -10.70 0.86 -3.92
C ARG A 30 -10.50 0.43 -2.47
N VAL A 31 -10.82 1.31 -1.52
CA VAL A 31 -10.70 1.06 -0.08
C VAL A 31 -11.60 -0.10 0.35
N ARG A 32 -12.87 -0.13 -0.11
CA ARG A 32 -13.79 -1.24 0.21
C ARG A 32 -13.26 -2.58 -0.29
N GLN A 33 -12.69 -2.64 -1.50
CA GLN A 33 -12.11 -3.88 -2.01
C GLN A 33 -10.87 -4.30 -1.22
N TYR A 34 -10.03 -3.34 -0.81
CA TYR A 34 -8.85 -3.60 0.00
C TYR A 34 -9.23 -4.19 1.37
N ILE A 35 -10.19 -3.58 2.06
CA ILE A 35 -10.76 -4.08 3.32
C ILE A 35 -11.33 -5.49 3.13
N LYS A 36 -12.15 -5.72 2.09
CA LYS A 36 -12.72 -7.06 1.83
C LYS A 36 -11.66 -8.15 1.65
N TYR A 37 -10.52 -7.81 1.04
CA TYR A 37 -9.39 -8.73 0.92
C TYR A 37 -8.83 -9.09 2.30
N GLY A 38 -8.63 -8.10 3.18
CA GLY A 38 -8.18 -8.33 4.56
C GLY A 38 -9.07 -9.28 5.36
N TRP A 39 -10.39 -9.20 5.14
CA TRP A 39 -11.37 -10.10 5.73
C TRP A 39 -11.52 -11.46 5.01
N GLY A 40 -10.72 -11.74 3.97
CA GLY A 40 -10.81 -12.98 3.20
C GLY A 40 -12.07 -13.12 2.33
N THR A 41 -12.80 -12.02 2.09
CA THR A 41 -14.06 -12.01 1.31
C THR A 41 -13.87 -11.56 -0.14
N ALA A 42 -12.63 -11.32 -0.56
CA ALA A 42 -12.28 -10.99 -1.94
C ALA A 42 -10.88 -11.52 -2.28
N ALA A 43 -10.67 -11.94 -3.54
CA ALA A 43 -9.38 -12.47 -4.03
C ALA A 43 -8.48 -11.42 -4.72
N ASN A 44 -9.03 -10.22 -5.00
CA ASN A 44 -8.33 -9.12 -5.66
C ASN A 44 -7.56 -8.28 -4.61
N HIS A 45 -6.46 -7.62 -4.98
CA HIS A 45 -5.57 -6.82 -4.09
C HIS A 45 -4.47 -7.58 -3.35
N LYS A 46 -4.03 -8.72 -3.90
CA LYS A 46 -2.87 -9.49 -3.38
C LYS A 46 -1.59 -8.67 -3.22
N GLY A 47 -1.43 -7.61 -4.01
CA GLY A 47 -0.27 -6.72 -3.98
C GLY A 47 -0.04 -6.08 -2.62
N GLY A 48 -1.10 -5.74 -1.87
CA GLY A 48 -1.05 -5.06 -0.57
C GLY A 48 -1.24 -5.97 0.65
N ARG A 49 -1.15 -7.30 0.47
CA ARG A 49 -1.57 -8.29 1.49
C ARG A 49 -0.80 -8.24 2.80
N ALA A 50 0.44 -7.76 2.79
CA ALA A 50 1.29 -7.77 3.99
C ALA A 50 0.80 -6.79 5.08
N VAL A 51 -0.01 -5.79 4.74
CA VAL A 51 -0.65 -4.91 5.75
C VAL A 51 -1.47 -5.74 6.74
N TRP A 52 -2.19 -6.75 6.26
CA TRP A 52 -3.06 -7.60 7.08
C TRP A 52 -2.29 -8.60 7.97
N GLN A 53 -0.96 -8.66 7.84
CA GLN A 53 -0.08 -9.48 8.68
C GLN A 53 0.56 -8.67 9.82
N VAL A 54 0.36 -7.35 9.86
CA VAL A 54 0.84 -6.48 10.93
C VAL A 54 -0.06 -6.65 12.15
N GLU A 55 0.51 -6.89 13.33
CA GLU A 55 -0.25 -7.18 14.57
C GLU A 55 -1.38 -6.17 14.83
N ASN A 56 -1.09 -4.88 14.68
CA ASN A 56 -2.03 -3.79 14.93
C ASN A 56 -2.67 -3.23 13.65
N PHE A 57 -2.89 -4.06 12.63
CA PHE A 57 -3.52 -3.61 11.37
C PHE A 57 -4.87 -2.87 11.53
N PRO A 58 -5.76 -3.17 12.53
CA PRO A 58 -7.05 -2.49 12.63
C PRO A 58 -6.98 -1.00 12.97
N ILE A 59 -5.85 -0.53 13.53
CA ILE A 59 -5.67 0.89 13.93
C ILE A 59 -4.88 1.70 12.90
N LEU A 60 -4.51 1.10 11.77
CA LEU A 60 -3.78 1.79 10.71
C LEU A 60 -4.63 2.91 10.10
N LEU A 61 -3.97 4.04 9.85
CA LEU A 61 -4.60 5.19 9.22
C LEU A 61 -4.57 5.04 7.70
N LEU A 62 -5.63 5.57 7.06
CA LEU A 62 -5.71 5.73 5.61
C LEU A 62 -5.67 7.22 5.30
N GLU A 63 -4.58 7.66 4.70
CA GLU A 63 -4.47 8.98 4.10
C GLU A 63 -4.76 8.91 2.60
N TYR A 64 -5.24 10.01 2.03
CA TYR A 64 -5.48 10.11 0.59
C TYR A 64 -5.17 11.51 0.09
N GLU A 65 -4.73 11.56 -1.17
CA GLU A 65 -4.47 12.79 -1.91
C GLU A 65 -5.33 12.77 -3.18
N VAL A 66 -6.03 13.87 -3.46
CA VAL A 66 -6.73 14.05 -4.74
C VAL A 66 -5.73 14.58 -5.76
N CYS A 67 -5.66 13.93 -6.91
CA CYS A 67 -4.75 14.29 -8.00
C CYS A 67 -5.42 14.03 -9.35
N GLU A 68 -4.92 14.69 -10.40
CA GLU A 68 -5.43 14.53 -11.77
C GLU A 68 -5.04 13.17 -12.38
N ASP A 69 -3.77 12.80 -12.26
CA ASP A 69 -3.24 11.50 -12.69
C ASP A 69 -2.74 10.68 -11.49
N CYS A 70 -3.63 9.84 -10.96
CA CYS A 70 -3.29 8.97 -9.84
C CYS A 70 -2.29 7.84 -10.20
N GLU A 71 -2.13 7.51 -11.49
CA GLU A 71 -1.15 6.51 -11.91
C GLU A 71 0.25 7.07 -11.85
N GLN A 72 0.43 8.26 -12.44
CA GLN A 72 1.68 8.99 -12.37
C GLN A 72 2.04 9.30 -10.91
N ARG A 73 1.08 9.79 -10.12
CA ARG A 73 1.32 10.15 -8.71
C ARG A 73 1.75 8.96 -7.86
N GLU A 74 1.13 7.78 -8.02
CA GLU A 74 1.56 6.56 -7.34
C GLU A 74 3.00 6.17 -7.71
N HIS A 75 3.37 6.28 -8.98
CA HIS A 75 4.72 5.99 -9.43
C HIS A 75 5.76 6.94 -8.84
N GLU A 76 5.46 8.24 -8.77
CA GLU A 76 6.34 9.24 -8.17
C GLU A 76 6.56 8.96 -6.67
N LEU A 77 5.48 8.70 -5.93
CA LEU A 77 5.55 8.39 -4.50
C LEU A 77 6.34 7.09 -4.24
N LEU A 78 6.09 6.05 -5.03
CA LEU A 78 6.83 4.79 -4.92
C LEU A 78 8.31 4.93 -5.31
N ALA A 79 8.61 5.72 -6.34
CA ALA A 79 9.98 6.01 -6.76
C ALA A 79 10.73 6.83 -5.70
N ALA A 80 10.05 7.80 -5.07
CA ALA A 80 10.60 8.58 -3.98
C ALA A 80 10.93 7.70 -2.77
N PHE A 81 9.97 6.88 -2.34
CA PHE A 81 10.18 5.94 -1.24
C PHE A 81 11.34 4.97 -1.54
N LYS A 82 11.40 4.41 -2.75
CA LYS A 82 12.47 3.48 -3.13
C LYS A 82 13.83 4.16 -3.20
N ARG A 83 13.91 5.41 -3.65
CA ARG A 83 15.18 6.16 -3.71
C ARG A 83 15.77 6.38 -2.32
N GLU A 84 14.92 6.62 -1.34
CA GLU A 84 15.33 6.83 0.06
C GLU A 84 15.71 5.51 0.75
N ASN A 85 14.93 4.44 0.54
CA ASN A 85 15.02 3.21 1.34
C ASN A 85 15.67 2.03 0.60
N GLY A 86 15.94 2.15 -0.71
CA GLY A 86 16.38 1.04 -1.59
C GLY A 86 15.29 0.00 -1.91
N VAL A 87 14.21 -0.02 -1.12
CA VAL A 87 13.08 -0.95 -1.23
C VAL A 87 11.75 -0.18 -1.30
N TYR A 88 10.69 -0.82 -1.79
CA TYR A 88 9.33 -0.27 -1.69
C TYR A 88 8.76 -0.42 -0.28
N PRO A 89 7.65 0.27 0.08
CA PRO A 89 6.98 0.08 1.37
C PRO A 89 6.69 -1.39 1.64
N LEU A 90 6.66 -1.78 2.92
CA LEU A 90 6.51 -3.16 3.40
C LEU A 90 5.52 -3.97 2.55
N ALA A 91 4.31 -3.46 2.39
CA ALA A 91 3.21 -4.14 1.73
C ALA A 91 3.07 -3.82 0.26
N ASN A 92 3.92 -3.00 -0.36
CA ASN A 92 3.98 -2.91 -1.81
C ASN A 92 4.74 -4.10 -2.38
N TRP A 93 4.01 -5.16 -2.74
CA TRP A 93 4.55 -6.29 -3.48
C TRP A 93 4.47 -6.03 -4.98
N ARG A 94 5.61 -6.08 -5.67
CA ARG A 94 5.68 -6.18 -7.13
C ARG A 94 6.14 -7.60 -7.43
N GLY A 95 5.34 -8.32 -8.21
CA GLY A 95 5.68 -9.66 -8.69
C GLY A 95 6.94 -9.62 -9.54
#